data_AF-A0A427YM21-F1
#
_entry.id   AF-A0A427YM21-F1
#
_cell.length_a   1.000
_cell.length_b   1.000
_cell.length_c   1.000
_cell.angle_alpha   90.00
_cell.angle_beta   90.00
_cell.angle_gamma   90.00
#
_symmetry.space_group_name_H-M   'P 1'
#
loop_
_entity.id
_entity.type
_entity.pdbx_description
1 polymer ?
#
loop_
_entity_poly.entity_id
_entity_poly.type
_entity_poly.pdbx_seq_one_letter_code
_entity_poly.pdbx_strand_id
1 'polypeptide(L)'
;MAPGDGRSTPDSLFSEDGDDGPIALPVALRSTPPIPGLWAFPGLLPLDVARSTLDAIAEQDLFSGGRRDQVMLFSRAGGSSLPSFLNGLINETERLLSDRLPPEVMATLFSQPLARQVILNMYPPGEGLART
;
A
#
# COMPACT_ATOMS: atom_id res chain seq x y z
N MET A 1 13.28 45.71 30.98
CA MET A 1 13.14 46.02 29.55
C MET A 1 12.98 44.69 28.84
N ALA A 2 11.81 44.46 28.22
CA ALA A 2 11.33 43.15 27.75
C ALA A 2 12.11 42.65 26.50
N PRO A 3 12.11 41.33 26.21
CA PRO A 3 12.85 40.71 25.11
C PRO A 3 12.13 40.93 23.77
N GLY A 4 12.89 41.30 22.74
CA GLY A 4 12.39 41.53 21.38
C GLY A 4 12.59 40.30 20.49
N ASP A 5 11.49 39.61 20.23
CA ASP A 5 11.08 38.94 18.99
C ASP A 5 12.08 38.05 18.23
N GLY A 6 11.98 36.75 18.51
CA GLY A 6 12.35 35.69 17.58
C GLY A 6 11.42 35.70 16.36
N ARG A 7 11.80 36.46 15.33
CA ARG A 7 11.27 36.28 13.97
C ARG A 7 12.03 35.15 13.29
N SER A 8 11.47 33.94 13.32
CA SER A 8 11.83 32.90 12.35
C SER A 8 11.43 33.37 10.96
N THR A 9 12.41 33.59 10.08
CA THR A 9 12.19 33.78 8.65
C THR A 9 12.17 32.42 7.94
N PRO A 10 11.28 32.21 6.95
CA PRO A 10 11.04 30.91 6.31
C PRO A 10 12.09 30.53 5.25
N ASP A 11 13.34 30.99 5.40
CA ASP A 11 14.33 30.98 4.31
C ASP A 11 15.67 30.33 4.73
N SER A 12 15.59 29.25 5.51
CA SER A 12 16.75 28.43 5.90
C SER A 12 16.65 27.01 5.34
N LEU A 13 16.05 26.84 4.15
CA LEU A 13 16.05 25.55 3.46
C LEU A 13 17.23 25.38 2.49
N PHE A 14 17.94 26.47 2.19
CA PHE A 14 19.11 26.50 1.30
C PHE A 14 20.25 27.33 1.92
N SER A 15 20.64 27.01 3.16
CA SER A 15 21.93 27.49 3.67
C SER A 15 23.03 26.77 2.89
N GLU A 16 23.49 27.38 1.81
CA GLU A 16 24.69 27.03 1.05
C GLU A 16 25.94 27.38 1.87
N ASP A 17 26.11 26.73 3.03
CA ASP A 17 27.39 26.72 3.73
C ASP A 17 28.17 25.50 3.23
N GLY A 18 29.16 25.78 2.40
CA GLY A 18 29.94 24.80 1.66
C GLY A 18 30.65 23.77 2.54
N ASP A 19 30.34 22.51 2.25
CA ASP A 19 31.26 21.39 2.34
C ASP A 19 31.08 20.59 1.04
N ASP A 20 31.94 20.89 0.06
CA ASP A 20 31.91 20.32 -1.30
C ASP A 20 32.52 18.90 -1.30
N GLY A 21 32.17 18.11 -0.28
CA GLY A 21 32.35 16.67 -0.26
C GLY A 21 31.19 16.01 -0.99
N PRO A 22 31.38 14.91 -1.73
CA PRO A 22 30.28 14.23 -2.39
C PRO A 22 29.24 13.84 -1.32
N ILE A 23 28.06 14.47 -1.38
CA ILE A 23 26.90 14.05 -0.58
C ILE A 23 26.61 12.62 -1.02
N ALA A 24 27.07 11.67 -0.20
CA ALA A 24 26.78 10.25 -0.39
C ALA A 24 25.30 10.03 -0.11
N LEU A 25 24.46 10.34 -1.10
CA LEU A 25 23.05 9.97 -1.05
C LEU A 25 23.00 8.45 -0.87
N PRO A 26 22.24 7.95 0.13
CA PRO A 26 22.14 6.51 0.32
C PRO A 26 21.61 5.88 -0.96
N VAL A 27 22.37 4.92 -1.48
CA VAL A 27 22.00 4.15 -2.68
C VAL A 27 20.60 3.57 -2.47
N ALA A 28 19.74 3.71 -3.46
CA ALA A 28 18.40 3.14 -3.41
C ALA A 28 18.48 1.63 -3.13
N LEU A 29 17.90 1.20 -2.02
CA LEU A 29 17.86 -0.19 -1.63
C LEU A 29 16.59 -0.86 -2.14
N ARG A 30 16.73 -2.09 -2.65
CA ARG A 30 15.60 -2.96 -3.02
C ARG A 30 15.12 -3.85 -1.87
N SER A 31 15.80 -3.79 -0.73
CA SER A 31 15.44 -4.52 0.48
C SER A 31 14.50 -3.69 1.35
N THR A 32 13.54 -4.36 1.99
CA THR A 32 12.64 -3.73 2.95
C THR A 32 13.44 -3.10 4.08
N PRO A 33 13.19 -1.82 4.43
CA PRO A 33 13.83 -1.23 5.59
C PRO A 33 13.38 -1.95 6.86
N PRO A 34 14.23 -2.04 7.90
CA PRO A 34 13.93 -2.76 9.14
C PRO A 34 13.01 -1.92 10.05
N ILE A 35 11.80 -1.63 9.57
CA ILE A 35 10.77 -0.88 10.30
C ILE A 35 9.89 -1.89 11.04
N PRO A 36 9.73 -1.80 12.38
CA PRO A 36 8.85 -2.69 13.12
C PRO A 36 7.42 -2.64 12.58
N GLY A 37 6.82 -3.80 12.33
CA GLY A 37 5.49 -3.89 11.74
C GLY A 37 5.44 -3.79 10.20
N LEU A 38 6.58 -3.65 9.52
CA LEU A 38 6.67 -3.67 8.07
C LEU A 38 7.26 -4.99 7.58
N TRP A 39 6.47 -5.77 6.86
CA TRP A 39 6.90 -7.01 6.22
C TRP A 39 6.75 -6.89 4.71
N ALA A 40 7.72 -7.43 3.95
CA ALA A 40 7.58 -7.60 2.52
C ALA A 40 7.84 -9.04 2.12
N PHE A 41 7.01 -9.56 1.23
CA PHE A 41 7.08 -10.92 0.72
C PHE A 41 7.17 -10.89 -0.81
N PRO A 42 8.37 -10.68 -1.39
CA PRO A 42 8.55 -10.69 -2.83
C PRO A 42 8.09 -12.04 -3.41
N GLY A 43 7.24 -12.01 -4.43
CA GLY A 43 6.71 -13.22 -5.05
C GLY A 43 5.76 -14.02 -4.15
N LEU A 44 5.08 -13.37 -3.20
CA LEU A 44 4.09 -14.03 -2.34
C LEU A 44 3.00 -14.72 -3.16
N LEU A 45 2.41 -14.00 -4.12
CA LEU A 45 1.30 -14.50 -4.93
C LEU A 45 1.81 -15.41 -6.07
N PRO A 46 1.29 -16.64 -6.17
CA PRO A 46 1.48 -17.47 -7.36
C PRO A 46 0.97 -16.77 -8.62
N LEU A 47 1.65 -17.03 -9.75
CA LEU A 47 1.37 -16.35 -11.02
C LEU A 47 -0.03 -16.65 -11.57
N ASP A 48 -0.53 -17.85 -11.35
CA ASP A 48 -1.89 -18.30 -11.71
C ASP A 48 -2.96 -17.57 -10.89
N VAL A 49 -2.75 -17.39 -9.59
CA VAL A 49 -3.65 -16.62 -8.72
C VAL A 49 -3.68 -15.15 -9.14
N ALA A 50 -2.52 -14.57 -9.43
CA ALA A 50 -2.42 -13.18 -9.89
C ALA A 50 -3.12 -12.97 -11.25
N ARG A 51 -2.88 -13.86 -12.23
CA ARG A 51 -3.51 -13.79 -13.56
C ARG A 51 -5.02 -13.96 -13.49
N SER A 52 -5.50 -15.02 -12.84
CA SER A 52 -6.95 -15.27 -12.71
C SER A 52 -7.69 -14.12 -12.02
N THR A 53 -7.06 -13.49 -11.03
CA THR A 53 -7.64 -12.30 -10.39
C THR A 53 -7.71 -11.10 -11.34
N LEU A 54 -6.65 -10.85 -12.12
CA LEU A 54 -6.65 -9.76 -13.10
C LEU A 54 -7.66 -10.00 -14.23
N ASP A 55 -7.76 -11.24 -14.71
CA ASP A 55 -8.75 -11.63 -15.73
C ASP A 55 -10.17 -11.39 -15.21
N ALA A 56 -10.48 -11.80 -13.98
CA ALA A 56 -11.78 -11.56 -13.36
C ALA A 56 -12.09 -10.07 -13.17
N ILE A 57 -11.09 -9.24 -12.84
CA ILE A 57 -11.24 -7.78 -12.76
C ILE A 57 -11.58 -7.19 -14.14
N ALA A 58 -10.92 -7.66 -15.20
CA ALA A 58 -11.15 -7.21 -16.56
C ALA A 58 -12.52 -7.64 -17.10
N GLU A 59 -12.93 -8.90 -16.86
CA GLU A 59 -14.24 -9.44 -17.26
C GLU A 59 -15.41 -8.69 -16.63
N GLN A 60 -15.25 -8.22 -15.39
CA GLN A 60 -16.26 -7.44 -14.67
C GLN A 60 -16.29 -5.96 -15.08
N ASP A 61 -15.41 -5.54 -15.99
CA ASP A 61 -15.24 -4.15 -16.43
C ASP A 61 -15.19 -3.14 -15.27
N LEU A 62 -14.48 -3.50 -14.20
CA LEU A 62 -14.45 -2.68 -12.99
C LEU A 62 -13.85 -1.29 -13.24
N PHE A 63 -13.00 -1.12 -14.24
CA PHE A 63 -12.43 0.20 -14.56
C PHE A 63 -13.17 0.91 -15.70
N SER A 64 -14.33 0.39 -16.15
CA SER A 64 -15.17 0.98 -17.19
C SER A 64 -14.38 1.32 -18.47
N GLY A 65 -13.67 0.34 -19.00
CA GLY A 65 -12.77 0.49 -20.15
C GLY A 65 -11.59 1.44 -19.89
N GLY A 66 -11.17 1.60 -18.64
CA GLY A 66 -10.08 2.49 -18.21
C GLY A 66 -10.49 3.95 -18.03
N ARG A 67 -11.79 4.26 -18.04
CA ARG A 67 -12.30 5.62 -17.74
C ARG A 67 -12.29 5.94 -16.25
N ARG A 68 -12.16 4.91 -15.41
CA ARG A 68 -12.04 4.97 -13.97
C ARG A 68 -10.72 4.35 -13.56
N ASP A 69 -10.02 4.98 -12.64
CA ASP A 69 -8.72 4.56 -12.09
C ASP A 69 -8.86 3.91 -10.70
N GLN A 70 -9.97 4.17 -9.99
CA GLN A 70 -10.21 3.65 -8.66
C GLN A 70 -11.60 3.04 -8.47
N VAL A 71 -11.65 1.89 -7.81
CA VAL A 71 -12.90 1.20 -7.41
C VAL A 71 -12.88 0.91 -5.93
N MET A 72 -13.93 1.32 -5.23
CA MET A 72 -14.14 0.97 -3.82
C MET A 72 -15.27 -0.04 -3.68
N LEU A 73 -15.00 -1.15 -3.00
CA LEU A 73 -15.94 -2.23 -2.72
C LEU A 73 -16.06 -2.43 -1.22
N PHE A 74 -17.29 -2.48 -0.72
CA PHE A 74 -17.58 -2.62 0.70
C PHE A 74 -18.39 -3.89 0.93
N SER A 75 -17.94 -4.75 1.83
CA SER A 75 -18.74 -5.85 2.34
C SER A 75 -19.63 -5.35 3.47
N ARG A 76 -20.82 -5.93 3.61
CA ARG A 76 -21.71 -5.66 4.75
C ARG A 76 -21.41 -6.67 5.85
N ALA A 77 -21.26 -6.19 7.08
CA ALA A 77 -21.16 -7.05 8.25
C ALA A 77 -22.37 -8.01 8.29
N GLY A 78 -22.11 -9.32 8.24
CA GLY A 78 -23.13 -10.35 8.37
C GLY A 78 -24.02 -10.65 7.14
N GLY A 79 -23.72 -10.17 5.93
CA GLY A 79 -24.59 -10.58 4.80
C GLY A 79 -24.35 -10.08 3.38
N SER A 80 -23.24 -9.40 3.05
CA SER A 80 -22.80 -9.33 1.64
C SER A 80 -21.31 -9.60 1.57
N SER A 81 -20.92 -10.58 0.75
CA SER A 81 -19.54 -10.89 0.47
C SER A 81 -19.00 -9.98 -0.63
N LEU A 82 -17.69 -9.74 -0.63
CA LEU A 82 -17.01 -9.18 -1.80
C LEU A 82 -17.25 -10.08 -3.01
N PRO A 83 -17.03 -9.60 -4.25
CA PRO A 83 -16.92 -10.46 -5.42
C PRO A 83 -16.09 -11.73 -5.14
N SER A 84 -16.53 -12.88 -5.67
CA SER A 84 -15.94 -14.19 -5.34
C SER A 84 -14.44 -14.25 -5.60
N PHE A 85 -13.97 -13.64 -6.68
CA PHE A 85 -12.54 -13.57 -7.02
C PHE A 85 -11.72 -12.80 -5.97
N LEU A 86 -12.28 -11.76 -5.34
CA LEU A 86 -11.62 -11.04 -4.25
C LEU A 86 -11.57 -11.87 -2.97
N ASN A 87 -12.65 -12.59 -2.64
CA ASN A 87 -12.58 -13.53 -1.50
C ASN A 87 -11.57 -14.64 -1.76
N GLY A 88 -11.50 -15.15 -3.00
CA GLY A 88 -10.49 -16.11 -3.42
C GLY A 88 -9.08 -15.58 -3.21
N LEU A 89 -8.78 -14.37 -3.70
CA LEU A 89 -7.48 -13.72 -3.49
C LEU A 89 -7.16 -13.55 -2.00
N ILE A 90 -8.12 -13.10 -1.19
CA ILE A 90 -7.90 -12.87 0.25
C ILE A 90 -7.62 -14.19 0.97
N ASN A 91 -8.40 -15.24 0.72
CA ASN A 91 -8.20 -16.55 1.33
C ASN A 91 -6.84 -17.15 0.94
N GLU A 92 -6.43 -16.98 -0.31
CA GLU A 92 -5.12 -17.47 -0.77
C GLU A 92 -3.98 -16.67 -0.13
N THR A 93 -4.15 -15.35 0.01
CA THR A 93 -3.19 -14.49 0.74
C THR A 93 -3.07 -14.90 2.20
N GLU A 94 -4.18 -15.19 2.88
CA GLU A 94 -4.19 -15.71 4.25
C GLU A 94 -3.42 -17.03 4.35
N ARG A 95 -3.70 -17.98 3.44
CA ARG A 95 -3.01 -19.28 3.37
C ARG A 95 -1.51 -19.14 3.16
N LEU A 96 -1.09 -18.20 2.31
CA LEU A 96 0.33 -17.97 1.99
C LEU A 96 1.10 -17.29 3.13
N LEU A 97 0.38 -16.56 4.00
CA LEU A 97 0.95 -15.83 5.13
C LEU A 97 0.90 -16.58 6.46
N SER A 98 0.09 -17.65 6.57
CA SER A 98 -0.19 -18.35 7.84
C SER A 98 1.07 -18.75 8.61
N ASP A 99 2.10 -19.20 7.89
CA ASP A 99 3.35 -19.72 8.47
C ASP A 99 4.49 -18.68 8.40
N ARG A 100 4.20 -17.47 7.92
CA ARG A 100 5.19 -16.39 7.70
C ARG A 100 5.01 -15.22 8.65
N LEU A 101 3.85 -15.10 9.29
CA LEU A 101 3.52 -14.02 10.22
C LEU A 101 3.18 -14.58 11.61
N PRO A 102 3.44 -13.82 12.68
CA PRO A 102 3.00 -14.20 14.02
C PRO A 102 1.48 -14.39 14.10
N PRO A 103 0.97 -15.33 14.93
CA PRO A 103 -0.46 -15.59 15.06
C PRO A 103 -1.30 -14.35 15.41
N GLU A 104 -0.76 -13.45 16.23
CA GLU A 104 -1.42 -12.19 16.61
C GLU A 104 -1.57 -11.24 15.42
N VAL A 105 -0.61 -11.23 14.49
CA VAL A 105 -0.68 -10.45 13.25
C VAL A 105 -1.69 -11.08 12.30
N MET A 106 -1.70 -12.41 12.18
CA MET A 106 -2.67 -13.14 11.37
C MET A 106 -4.11 -12.90 11.85
N ALA A 107 -4.36 -12.98 13.15
CA ALA A 107 -5.65 -12.71 13.75
C ALA A 107 -6.09 -11.26 13.49
N THR A 108 -5.15 -10.31 13.58
CA THR A 108 -5.42 -8.90 13.28
C THR A 108 -5.75 -8.69 11.81
N LEU A 109 -5.10 -9.37 10.87
CA LEU A 109 -5.33 -9.16 9.44
C LEU A 109 -6.61 -9.84 8.93
N PHE A 110 -6.91 -11.06 9.40
CA PHE A 110 -7.92 -11.91 8.75
C PHE A 110 -9.10 -12.30 9.67
N SER A 111 -8.93 -12.32 10.99
CA SER A 111 -9.95 -12.85 11.93
C SER A 111 -10.79 -11.78 12.63
N GLN A 112 -10.96 -10.61 12.02
CA GLN A 112 -11.78 -9.53 12.59
C GLN A 112 -13.26 -9.66 12.22
N PRO A 113 -14.21 -9.35 13.13
CA PRO A 113 -15.65 -9.36 12.85
C PRO A 113 -16.13 -8.12 12.08
N LEU A 114 -15.20 -7.28 11.60
CA LEU A 114 -15.51 -6.05 10.91
C LEU A 114 -15.85 -6.29 9.43
N ALA A 115 -16.61 -5.35 8.86
CA ALA A 115 -16.78 -5.25 7.42
C ALA A 115 -15.41 -5.11 6.73
N ARG A 116 -15.28 -5.71 5.54
CA ARG A 116 -14.07 -5.63 4.71
C ARG A 116 -14.29 -4.61 3.61
N GLN A 117 -13.25 -3.82 3.36
CA GLN A 117 -13.21 -2.89 2.25
C GLN A 117 -12.06 -3.27 1.32
N VAL A 118 -12.30 -3.22 0.02
CA VAL A 118 -11.27 -3.37 -1.01
C VAL A 118 -11.26 -2.10 -1.86
N ILE A 119 -10.08 -1.50 -1.99
CA ILE A 119 -9.84 -0.39 -2.90
C ILE A 119 -8.91 -0.92 -3.99
N LEU A 120 -9.41 -0.98 -5.22
CA LEU A 120 -8.62 -1.31 -6.40
C LEU A 120 -8.18 -0.01 -7.05
N ASN A 121 -6.87 0.19 -7.20
CA ASN A 121 -6.29 1.32 -7.89
C ASN A 121 -5.57 0.81 -9.15
N MET A 122 -5.82 1.46 -10.27
CA MET A 122 -5.13 1.25 -11.54
C MET A 122 -4.22 2.45 -11.78
N TYR A 123 -2.92 2.18 -11.93
CA TYR A 123 -1.93 3.22 -12.25
C TYR A 123 -1.36 2.97 -13.64
N PRO A 124 -1.79 3.73 -14.65
CA PRO A 124 -1.09 3.86 -15.92
C PRO A 124 0.39 4.25 -15.73
N PRO A 125 1.25 3.98 -16.72
CA PRO A 125 2.65 4.38 -16.66
C PRO A 125 2.81 5.89 -16.40
N GLY A 126 3.58 6.24 -15.37
CA GLY A 126 3.82 7.63 -14.96
C GLY A 126 2.84 8.16 -13.91
N GLU A 127 1.80 7.41 -13.55
CA GLU A 127 0.88 7.78 -12.48
C GLU A 127 1.28 7.16 -11.14
N GLY A 128 0.79 7.75 -10.04
CA GLY A 128 1.07 7.28 -8.69
C GLY A 128 0.32 8.08 -7.63
N LEU A 129 0.53 7.72 -6.37
CA LEU A 129 -0.02 8.45 -5.23
C LEU A 129 0.91 9.61 -4.88
N ALA A 130 0.39 10.83 -4.93
CA ALA A 130 1.09 12.01 -4.44
C ALA A 130 1.09 12.05 -2.91
N ARG A 131 2.18 12.55 -2.32
CA ARG A 131 2.20 12.97 -0.91
C ARG A 131 1.74 14.42 -0.86
N THR A 132 0.46 14.65 -0.58
CA THR A 132 -0.05 15.96 -0.17
C THR A 132 0.30 16.25 1.28
#